data_AF-A0A7Z9KZ13-F1
#
_entry.id   AF-A0A7Z9KZ13-F1
#
_cell.length_a   1.000
_cell.length_b   1.000
_cell.length_c   1.000
_cell.angle_alpha   90.00
_cell.angle_beta   90.00
_cell.angle_gamma   90.00
#
_symmetry.space_group_name_H-M   'P 1'
#
loop_
_entity.id
_entity.type
_entity.pdbx_description
1 polymer ?
#
loop_
_entity_poly.entity_id
_entity_poly.type
_entity_poly.pdbx_seq_one_letter_code
_entity_poly.pdbx_strand_id
1 'polypeptide(L)'
;MSGASEYLATVERFYLVLRRQGLTLSAHDIRLVETWEAAQIPINTVCKALLDGAEQFKAVNGGQRLPMTLHYFADQVERAAHALKSDAIESNPEPPEPIESNLSEELTELAWIGRSESCPRRRNAYRAAWRSLKTGNDNTRSEALMAADTVAVDCFWDSLNTQEQAQVIQSVEQMILPELPGLGTRGTRLRRRALLEDEICRQFDLVRLSDSLAKSGRVTRQD
;
A
#
# COMPACT_ATOMS: atom_id res chain seq x y z
N MET A 1 -6.36 -11.14 21.04
CA MET A 1 -7.46 -10.17 20.97
C MET A 1 -6.90 -8.85 20.47
N SER A 2 -7.25 -8.43 19.23
CA SER A 2 -7.32 -7.03 18.74
C SER A 2 -7.16 -6.93 17.20
N GLY A 3 -7.87 -7.76 16.41
CA GLY A 3 -7.92 -7.60 14.94
C GLY A 3 -8.85 -6.46 14.47
N ALA A 4 -9.89 -6.18 15.27
CA ALA A 4 -10.87 -5.10 15.01
C ALA A 4 -10.26 -3.70 14.89
N SER A 5 -9.12 -3.48 15.55
CA SER A 5 -8.41 -2.20 15.44
C SER A 5 -7.60 -2.06 14.14
N GLU A 6 -7.20 -3.17 13.53
CA GLU A 6 -6.32 -3.17 12.35
C GLU A 6 -7.12 -3.03 11.07
N TYR A 7 -8.26 -3.73 10.97
CA TYR A 7 -9.16 -3.63 9.83
C TYR A 7 -9.67 -2.20 9.64
N LEU A 8 -10.20 -1.61 10.72
CA LEU A 8 -10.68 -0.24 10.71
C LEU A 8 -9.56 0.75 10.40
N ALA A 9 -8.39 0.61 11.05
CA ALA A 9 -7.28 1.55 10.85
C ALA A 9 -6.75 1.54 9.42
N THR A 10 -6.74 0.37 8.77
CA THR A 10 -6.27 0.22 7.39
C THR A 10 -7.30 0.75 6.39
N VAL A 11 -8.59 0.46 6.56
CA VAL A 11 -9.65 1.04 5.70
C VAL A 11 -9.73 2.56 5.87
N GLU A 12 -9.63 3.08 7.10
CA GLU A 12 -9.59 4.51 7.39
C GLU A 12 -8.40 5.19 6.70
N ARG A 13 -7.17 4.67 6.90
CA ARG A 13 -5.98 5.23 6.25
C ARG A 13 -6.12 5.21 4.72
N PHE A 14 -6.56 4.09 4.17
CA PHE A 14 -6.71 3.93 2.72
C PHE A 14 -7.70 4.95 2.15
N TYR A 15 -8.88 5.05 2.75
CA TYR A 15 -9.94 5.95 2.29
C TYR A 15 -9.56 7.43 2.40
N LEU A 16 -8.89 7.81 3.50
CA LEU A 16 -8.40 9.19 3.68
C LEU A 16 -7.31 9.56 2.66
N VAL A 17 -6.40 8.62 2.37
CA VAL A 17 -5.39 8.80 1.30
C VAL A 17 -6.07 8.93 -0.06
N LEU A 18 -7.02 8.04 -0.36
CA LEU A 18 -7.76 8.02 -1.61
C LEU A 18 -8.50 9.35 -1.87
N ARG A 19 -9.11 9.91 -0.82
CA ARG A 19 -9.84 11.18 -0.88
C ARG A 19 -8.99 12.44 -0.80
N ARG A 20 -7.75 12.32 -0.32
CA ARG A 20 -6.85 13.45 -0.05
C ARG A 20 -7.46 14.51 0.90
N GLN A 21 -8.50 14.15 1.68
CA GLN A 21 -9.27 15.05 2.56
C GLN A 21 -9.87 14.27 3.76
N GLY A 22 -9.98 14.94 4.92
CA GLY A 22 -10.52 14.36 6.16
C GLY A 22 -9.43 14.03 7.19
N LEU A 23 -9.80 14.03 8.48
CA LEU A 23 -8.90 13.66 9.59
C LEU A 23 -9.21 12.28 10.17
N THR A 24 -10.48 11.89 10.16
CA THR A 24 -10.98 10.61 10.65
C THR A 24 -12.22 10.23 9.84
N LEU A 25 -12.60 8.95 9.90
CA LEU A 25 -13.94 8.53 9.50
C LEU A 25 -15.01 9.10 10.44
N SER A 26 -16.22 9.32 9.92
CA SER A 26 -17.36 9.65 10.76
C SER A 26 -17.78 8.43 11.60
N ALA A 27 -18.46 8.63 12.73
CA ALA A 27 -18.97 7.51 13.53
C ALA A 27 -19.93 6.59 12.75
N HIS A 28 -20.56 7.11 11.68
CA HIS A 28 -21.40 6.30 10.81
C HIS A 28 -20.58 5.45 9.84
N ASP A 29 -19.51 6.02 9.30
CA ASP A 29 -18.57 5.31 8.42
C ASP A 29 -17.76 4.24 9.19
N ILE A 30 -17.41 4.49 10.45
CA ILE A 30 -16.78 3.49 11.33
C ILE A 30 -17.69 2.27 11.48
N ARG A 31 -18.96 2.48 11.80
CA ARG A 31 -19.94 1.39 11.91
C ARG A 31 -20.11 0.62 10.60
N LEU A 32 -20.05 1.32 9.46
CA LEU A 32 -20.09 0.68 8.15
C LEU A 32 -18.87 -0.23 7.92
N VAL A 33 -17.67 0.22 8.30
CA VAL A 33 -16.45 -0.61 8.22
C VAL A 33 -16.54 -1.81 9.17
N GLU A 34 -17.05 -1.62 10.39
CA GLU A 34 -17.31 -2.72 11.33
C GLU A 34 -18.30 -3.74 10.76
N THR A 35 -19.32 -3.31 10.00
CA THR A 35 -20.24 -4.25 9.34
C THR A 35 -19.56 -5.07 8.23
N TRP A 36 -18.61 -4.48 7.50
CA TRP A 36 -17.84 -5.22 6.50
C TRP A 36 -16.88 -6.22 7.13
N GLU A 37 -16.25 -5.84 8.25
CA GLU A 37 -15.42 -6.75 9.05
C GLU A 37 -16.25 -7.90 9.62
N ALA A 38 -17.41 -7.61 10.21
CA ALA A 38 -18.33 -8.62 10.75
C ALA A 38 -18.87 -9.56 9.65
N ALA A 39 -19.03 -9.06 8.43
CA ALA A 39 -19.38 -9.85 7.25
C ALA A 39 -18.18 -10.63 6.66
N GLN A 40 -17.01 -10.57 7.32
CA GLN A 40 -15.75 -11.19 6.92
C GLN A 40 -15.31 -10.83 5.49
N ILE A 41 -15.63 -9.61 5.05
CA ILE A 41 -15.20 -9.14 3.74
C ILE A 41 -13.69 -8.90 3.82
N PRO A 42 -12.86 -9.51 2.95
CA PRO A 42 -11.43 -9.31 2.99
C PRO A 42 -11.07 -7.83 2.78
N ILE A 43 -10.09 -7.34 3.54
CA ILE A 43 -9.72 -5.92 3.51
C ILE A 43 -9.25 -5.47 2.12
N ASN A 44 -8.55 -6.35 1.39
CA ASN A 44 -8.12 -6.12 0.01
C ASN A 44 -9.31 -5.90 -0.93
N THR A 45 -10.41 -6.62 -0.71
CA THR A 45 -11.66 -6.47 -1.48
C THR A 45 -12.27 -5.11 -1.24
N VAL A 46 -12.32 -4.68 0.03
CA VAL A 46 -12.82 -3.34 0.39
C VAL A 46 -11.96 -2.27 -0.25
N CYS A 47 -10.63 -2.29 -0.05
CA CYS A 47 -9.72 -1.30 -0.62
C CYS A 47 -9.80 -1.24 -2.15
N LYS A 48 -9.89 -2.40 -2.82
CA LYS A 48 -10.03 -2.45 -4.28
C LYS A 48 -11.36 -1.86 -4.73
N ALA A 49 -12.47 -2.23 -4.10
CA ALA A 49 -13.78 -1.70 -4.42
C ALA A 49 -13.87 -0.17 -4.19
N LEU A 50 -13.21 0.34 -3.15
CA LEU A 50 -13.08 1.78 -2.91
C LEU A 50 -12.29 2.48 -4.01
N LEU A 51 -11.17 1.90 -4.44
CA LEU A 51 -10.34 2.43 -5.52
C LEU A 51 -11.12 2.47 -6.85
N ASP A 52 -11.71 1.33 -7.24
CA ASP A 52 -12.48 1.18 -8.47
C ASP A 52 -13.68 2.14 -8.47
N GLY A 53 -14.37 2.25 -7.34
CA GLY A 53 -15.48 3.19 -7.15
C GLY A 53 -15.05 4.66 -7.27
N ALA A 54 -13.86 5.00 -6.78
CA ALA A 54 -13.31 6.35 -6.87
C ALA A 54 -12.89 6.71 -8.30
N GLU A 55 -12.34 5.76 -9.05
CA GLU A 55 -12.03 5.93 -10.47
C GLU A 55 -13.30 6.11 -11.29
N GLN A 56 -14.32 5.28 -11.05
CA GLN A 56 -15.64 5.42 -11.70
C GLN A 56 -16.29 6.78 -11.39
N PHE A 57 -16.25 7.22 -10.13
CA PHE A 57 -16.77 8.54 -9.75
C PHE A 57 -16.07 9.67 -10.50
N LYS A 58 -14.74 9.62 -10.62
CA LYS A 58 -13.96 10.63 -11.34
C LYS A 58 -14.26 10.63 -12.84
N ALA A 59 -14.45 9.45 -13.43
CA ALA A 59 -14.80 9.30 -14.84
C ALA A 59 -16.18 9.89 -15.15
N VAL A 60 -17.16 9.73 -14.26
CA VAL A 60 -18.53 10.25 -14.44
C VAL A 60 -18.63 11.74 -14.12
N ASN A 61 -17.93 12.21 -13.08
CA ASN A 61 -18.10 13.58 -12.55
C ASN A 61 -16.96 14.55 -12.90
N GLY A 62 -16.10 14.21 -13.87
CA GLY A 62 -15.13 15.14 -14.45
C GLY A 62 -14.11 15.70 -13.45
N GLY A 63 -13.59 14.86 -12.55
CA GLY A 63 -12.56 15.27 -11.58
C GLY A 63 -13.09 16.02 -10.35
N GLN A 64 -14.41 16.02 -10.11
CA GLN A 64 -14.98 16.48 -8.85
C GLN A 64 -14.41 15.72 -7.64
N ARG A 65 -14.46 16.38 -6.46
CA ARG A 65 -13.98 15.81 -5.21
C ARG A 65 -14.73 14.52 -4.89
N LEU A 66 -14.00 13.51 -4.42
CA LEU A 66 -14.59 12.25 -4.02
C LEU A 66 -15.63 12.45 -2.89
N PRO A 67 -16.69 11.63 -2.86
CA PRO A 67 -17.75 11.68 -1.86
C PRO A 67 -17.22 11.71 -0.43
N MET A 68 -17.90 12.46 0.45
CA MET A 68 -17.42 12.68 1.82
C MET A 68 -17.63 11.50 2.79
N THR A 69 -18.40 10.50 2.37
CA THR A 69 -18.78 9.36 3.22
C THR A 69 -18.42 8.05 2.53
N LEU A 70 -18.06 7.04 3.32
CA LEU A 70 -17.79 5.69 2.82
C LEU A 70 -19.08 5.04 2.29
N HIS A 71 -20.23 5.52 2.77
CA HIS A 71 -21.54 5.06 2.35
C HIS A 71 -21.76 5.10 0.83
N TYR A 72 -21.16 6.08 0.13
CA TYR A 72 -21.24 6.13 -1.34
C TYR A 72 -20.69 4.86 -2.01
N PHE A 73 -19.69 4.23 -1.40
CA PHE A 73 -19.00 3.06 -1.94
C PHE A 73 -19.56 1.73 -1.42
N ALA A 74 -20.57 1.75 -0.55
CA ALA A 74 -21.12 0.55 0.08
C ALA A 74 -21.58 -0.49 -0.95
N ASP A 75 -22.39 -0.07 -1.93
CA ASP A 75 -22.87 -0.94 -3.00
C ASP A 75 -21.74 -1.56 -3.85
N GLN A 76 -20.59 -0.90 -3.96
CA GLN A 76 -19.44 -1.42 -4.71
C GLN A 76 -18.70 -2.49 -3.88
N VAL A 77 -18.52 -2.22 -2.59
CA VAL A 77 -17.93 -3.18 -1.64
C VAL A 77 -18.81 -4.43 -1.52
N GLU A 78 -20.12 -4.26 -1.40
CA GLU A 78 -21.07 -5.37 -1.30
C GLU A 78 -21.11 -6.21 -2.58
N ARG A 79 -21.10 -5.59 -3.76
CA ARG A 79 -21.00 -6.32 -5.03
C ARG A 79 -19.71 -7.11 -5.16
N ALA A 80 -18.58 -6.53 -4.77
CA ALA A 80 -17.29 -7.22 -4.77
C ALA A 80 -17.27 -8.40 -3.78
N ALA A 81 -17.91 -8.24 -2.61
CA ALA A 81 -18.08 -9.30 -1.63
C ALA A 81 -19.00 -10.44 -2.13
N HIS A 82 -20.08 -10.10 -2.85
CA HIS A 82 -20.96 -11.09 -3.46
C HIS A 82 -20.27 -11.84 -4.60
N ALA A 83 -19.47 -11.18 -5.42
CA ALA A 83 -18.69 -11.82 -6.48
C ALA A 83 -17.68 -12.84 -5.91
N LEU A 84 -17.02 -12.52 -4.80
CA LEU A 84 -16.16 -13.47 -4.09
C LEU A 84 -16.93 -14.69 -3.56
N LYS A 85 -18.15 -14.48 -3.08
CA LYS A 85 -19.00 -15.57 -2.58
C LYS A 85 -19.54 -16.44 -3.72
N SER A 86 -19.85 -15.87 -4.89
CA SER A 86 -20.28 -16.66 -6.06
C SER A 86 -19.13 -17.46 -6.66
N ASP A 87 -17.93 -16.88 -6.75
CA ASP A 87 -16.74 -17.58 -7.26
C ASP A 87 -16.35 -18.75 -6.34
N ALA A 88 -16.59 -18.62 -5.04
CA ALA A 88 -16.38 -19.66 -4.03
C ALA A 88 -17.45 -20.79 -4.03
N ILE A 89 -18.62 -20.57 -4.65
CA ILE A 89 -19.69 -21.59 -4.74
C ILE A 89 -19.51 -22.46 -5.99
N GLU A 90 -18.97 -21.92 -7.07
CA GLU A 90 -18.74 -22.67 -8.32
C GLU A 90 -17.45 -23.53 -8.28
N SER A 91 -16.60 -23.31 -7.28
CA SER A 91 -15.42 -24.13 -7.00
C SER A 91 -15.62 -24.95 -5.71
N ASN A 92 -15.89 -26.25 -5.86
CA ASN A 92 -15.97 -27.24 -4.77
C ASN A 92 -14.74 -27.09 -3.84
N PRO A 93 -14.88 -26.63 -2.58
CA PRO A 93 -13.72 -26.28 -1.78
C PRO A 93 -13.17 -27.54 -1.13
N GLU A 94 -12.02 -27.99 -1.61
CA GLU A 94 -11.05 -28.62 -0.71
C GLU A 94 -10.83 -27.65 0.48
N PRO A 95 -10.65 -28.15 1.72
CA PRO A 95 -10.43 -27.31 2.88
C PRO A 95 -9.36 -26.27 2.55
N PRO A 96 -9.54 -24.98 2.90
CA PRO A 96 -8.52 -23.98 2.62
C PRO A 96 -7.23 -24.47 3.26
N GLU A 97 -6.26 -24.84 2.41
CA GLU A 97 -4.91 -25.06 2.90
C GLU A 97 -4.52 -23.80 3.67
N PRO A 98 -3.92 -23.93 4.87
CA PRO A 98 -3.46 -22.77 5.60
C PRO A 98 -2.61 -21.95 4.64
N ILE A 99 -2.94 -20.66 4.49
CA ILE A 99 -2.07 -19.72 3.76
C ILE A 99 -0.82 -19.62 4.62
N GLU A 100 0.10 -20.55 4.44
CA GLU A 100 1.44 -20.44 4.94
C GLU A 100 2.03 -19.21 4.26
N SER A 101 2.32 -18.23 5.11
CA SER A 101 3.14 -17.06 4.86
C SER A 101 4.48 -17.49 4.25
N ASN A 102 4.49 -17.78 2.95
CA ASN A 102 5.70 -18.18 2.30
C ASN A 102 6.33 -16.98 1.61
N LEU A 103 6.88 -16.08 2.44
CA LEU A 103 7.76 -14.99 2.02
C LEU A 103 9.08 -15.48 1.37
N SER A 104 9.24 -16.79 1.13
CA SER A 104 10.49 -17.36 0.63
C SER A 104 10.82 -16.94 -0.80
N GLU A 105 9.81 -16.74 -1.65
CA GLU A 105 10.01 -16.25 -3.01
C GLU A 105 10.55 -14.83 -2.99
N GLU A 106 9.95 -13.96 -2.18
CA GLU A 106 10.35 -12.57 -1.97
C GLU A 106 11.73 -12.46 -1.33
N LEU A 107 12.01 -13.29 -0.33
CA LEU A 107 13.33 -13.37 0.29
C LEU A 107 14.39 -13.84 -0.72
N THR A 108 14.02 -14.72 -1.66
CA THR A 108 14.93 -15.21 -2.70
C THR A 108 15.19 -14.15 -3.76
N GLU A 109 14.15 -13.48 -4.25
CA GLU A 109 14.25 -12.37 -5.21
C GLU A 109 15.07 -11.22 -4.61
N LEU A 110 14.76 -10.79 -3.40
CA LEU A 110 15.45 -9.70 -2.72
C LEU A 110 16.93 -10.05 -2.42
N ALA A 111 17.21 -11.30 -2.08
CA ALA A 111 18.58 -11.78 -1.95
C ALA A 111 19.32 -11.80 -3.29
N TRP A 112 18.66 -12.13 -4.39
CA TRP A 112 19.23 -12.07 -5.73
C TRP A 112 19.53 -10.62 -6.14
N ILE A 113 18.56 -9.70 -6.02
CA ILE A 113 18.73 -8.26 -6.31
C ILE A 113 19.88 -7.69 -5.48
N GLY A 114 19.90 -7.96 -4.17
CA GLY A 114 20.96 -7.49 -3.29
C GLY A 114 22.35 -8.04 -3.66
N ARG A 115 22.44 -9.25 -4.25
CA ARG A 115 23.72 -9.83 -4.71
C ARG A 115 24.17 -9.27 -6.07
N SER A 116 23.24 -9.03 -6.98
CA SER A 116 23.52 -8.52 -8.33
C SER A 116 23.76 -7.01 -8.37
N GLU A 117 23.33 -6.28 -7.33
CA GLU A 117 23.49 -4.84 -7.23
C GLU A 117 24.95 -4.40 -7.09
N SER A 118 25.45 -3.61 -8.06
CA SER A 118 26.82 -3.11 -8.10
C SER A 118 27.07 -1.96 -7.13
N CYS A 119 26.06 -1.15 -6.82
CA CYS A 119 26.16 -0.02 -5.90
C CYS A 119 26.13 -0.48 -4.43
N PRO A 120 27.19 -0.23 -3.62
CA PRO A 120 27.22 -0.65 -2.21
C PRO A 120 26.07 -0.11 -1.36
N ARG A 121 25.61 1.12 -1.66
CA ARG A 121 24.50 1.78 -0.94
C ARG A 121 23.18 1.05 -1.17
N ARG A 122 22.81 0.81 -2.44
CA ARG A 122 21.61 0.05 -2.81
C ARG A 122 21.67 -1.39 -2.31
N ARG A 123 22.84 -2.03 -2.40
CA ARG A 123 23.08 -3.36 -1.85
C ARG A 123 22.78 -3.42 -0.35
N ASN A 124 23.20 -2.41 0.42
CA ASN A 124 22.93 -2.34 1.84
C ASN A 124 21.44 -2.11 2.15
N ALA A 125 20.76 -1.26 1.35
CA ALA A 125 19.32 -1.07 1.44
C ALA A 125 18.53 -2.38 1.22
N TYR A 126 18.84 -3.13 0.16
CA TYR A 126 18.20 -4.43 -0.11
C TYR A 126 18.50 -5.46 0.99
N ARG A 127 19.69 -5.46 1.57
CA ARG A 127 20.01 -6.32 2.72
C ARG A 127 19.23 -5.94 3.98
N ALA A 128 19.01 -4.64 4.22
CA ALA A 128 18.21 -4.18 5.34
C ALA A 128 16.74 -4.60 5.17
N ALA A 129 16.19 -4.40 3.98
CA ALA A 129 14.85 -4.85 3.60
C ALA A 129 14.70 -6.37 3.77
N TRP A 130 15.68 -7.15 3.33
CA TRP A 130 15.69 -8.61 3.48
C TRP A 130 15.65 -9.06 4.94
N ARG A 131 16.43 -8.40 5.82
CA ARG A 131 16.39 -8.71 7.26
C ARG A 131 15.05 -8.35 7.88
N SER A 132 14.46 -7.21 7.49
CA SER A 132 13.14 -6.80 7.93
C SER A 132 12.08 -7.83 7.51
N LEU A 133 12.10 -8.25 6.25
CA LEU A 133 11.17 -9.24 5.72
C LEU A 133 11.31 -10.61 6.40
N LYS A 134 12.54 -11.04 6.69
CA LYS A 134 12.83 -12.30 7.38
C LYS A 134 12.37 -12.32 8.84
N THR A 135 12.26 -11.17 9.48
CA THR A 135 11.94 -11.06 10.93
C THR A 135 10.49 -10.70 11.19
N GLY A 136 9.71 -10.31 10.17
CA GLY A 136 8.30 -9.93 10.28
C GLY A 136 7.33 -11.11 10.45
N ASN A 137 7.56 -11.97 11.43
CA ASN A 137 6.82 -13.23 11.62
C ASN A 137 5.33 -13.07 11.96
N ASP A 138 4.89 -11.88 12.40
CA ASP A 138 3.51 -11.63 12.85
C ASP A 138 2.70 -10.71 11.92
N ASN A 139 3.30 -10.22 10.84
CA ASN A 139 2.66 -9.30 9.90
C ASN A 139 2.00 -10.06 8.74
N THR A 140 0.94 -9.50 8.17
CA THR A 140 0.46 -9.98 6.87
C THR A 140 1.54 -9.80 5.80
N ARG A 141 1.52 -10.61 4.73
CA ARG A 141 2.48 -10.49 3.59
C ARG A 141 2.61 -9.04 3.08
N SER A 142 1.50 -8.33 2.94
CA SER A 142 1.47 -6.93 2.49
C SER A 142 2.19 -5.99 3.47
N GLU A 143 1.93 -6.14 4.77
CA GLU A 143 2.57 -5.31 5.81
C GLU A 143 4.06 -5.60 5.93
N ALA A 144 4.44 -6.87 5.83
CA ALA A 144 5.85 -7.27 5.82
C ALA A 144 6.60 -6.67 4.63
N LEU A 145 5.99 -6.63 3.45
CA LEU A 145 6.55 -5.99 2.25
C LEU A 145 6.63 -4.47 2.37
N MET A 146 5.57 -3.80 2.84
CA MET A 146 5.61 -2.34 3.07
C MET A 146 6.66 -1.94 4.10
N ALA A 147 6.81 -2.74 5.17
CA ALA A 147 7.84 -2.54 6.17
C ALA A 147 9.24 -2.70 5.55
N ALA A 148 9.45 -3.73 4.73
CA ALA A 148 10.71 -3.95 4.03
C ALA A 148 11.05 -2.81 3.05
N ASP A 149 10.06 -2.28 2.31
CA ASP A 149 10.23 -1.11 1.43
C ASP A 149 10.64 0.13 2.23
N THR A 150 9.94 0.39 3.34
CA THR A 150 10.26 1.52 4.22
C THR A 150 11.71 1.43 4.73
N VAL A 151 12.12 0.25 5.19
CA VAL A 151 13.50 0.00 5.66
C VAL A 151 14.51 0.15 4.53
N ALA A 152 14.19 -0.27 3.31
CA ALA A 152 15.06 -0.10 2.15
C ALA A 152 15.31 1.40 1.87
N VAL A 153 14.24 2.17 1.82
CA VAL A 153 14.29 3.61 1.53
C VAL A 153 15.02 4.37 2.63
N ASP A 154 14.70 4.11 3.90
CA ASP A 154 15.36 4.76 5.04
C ASP A 154 16.86 4.44 5.07
N CYS A 155 17.24 3.16 4.90
CA CYS A 155 18.64 2.75 4.85
C CYS A 155 19.39 3.38 3.66
N PHE A 156 18.72 3.54 2.52
CA PHE A 156 19.31 4.21 1.37
C PHE A 156 19.48 5.71 1.62
N TRP A 157 18.46 6.37 2.16
CA TRP A 157 18.47 7.79 2.51
C TRP A 157 19.62 8.13 3.46
N ASP A 158 19.83 7.32 4.49
CA ASP A 158 20.91 7.50 5.47
C ASP A 158 22.31 7.32 4.85
N SER A 159 22.41 6.69 3.69
CA SER A 159 23.66 6.49 2.95
C SER A 159 24.01 7.66 2.01
N LEU A 160 23.06 8.56 1.77
CA LEU A 160 23.26 9.76 0.96
C LEU A 160 24.05 10.81 1.74
N ASN A 161 24.90 11.56 1.05
CA ASN A 161 25.55 12.72 1.63
C ASN A 161 24.58 13.92 1.70
N THR A 162 24.97 14.98 2.42
CA THR A 162 24.13 16.17 2.62
C THR A 162 23.72 16.86 1.32
N GLN A 163 24.58 16.84 0.29
CA GLN A 163 24.28 17.46 -1.00
C GLN A 163 23.25 16.63 -1.78
N GLU A 164 23.40 15.30 -1.82
CA GLU A 164 22.46 14.37 -2.44
C GLU A 164 21.08 14.47 -1.77
N GLN A 165 21.03 14.49 -0.44
CA GLN A 165 19.79 14.68 0.32
C GLN A 165 19.12 16.03 0.01
N ALA A 166 19.91 17.12 -0.07
CA ALA A 166 19.39 18.43 -0.41
C ALA A 166 18.80 18.49 -1.82
N GLN A 167 19.42 17.80 -2.79
CA GLN A 167 18.89 17.70 -4.17
C GLN A 167 17.54 16.99 -4.21
N VAL A 168 17.41 15.84 -3.53
CA VAL A 168 16.14 15.11 -3.44
C VAL A 168 15.06 15.97 -2.77
N ILE A 169 15.40 16.63 -1.66
CA ILE A 169 14.49 17.55 -0.96
C ILE A 169 14.03 18.67 -1.90
N GLN A 170 14.96 19.29 -2.62
CA GLN A 170 14.66 20.38 -3.54
C GLN A 170 13.74 19.93 -4.68
N SER A 171 13.98 18.74 -5.24
CA SER A 171 13.10 18.15 -6.26
C SER A 171 11.68 17.94 -5.71
N VAL A 172 11.55 17.39 -4.50
CA VAL A 172 10.24 17.22 -3.86
C VAL A 172 9.56 18.57 -3.56
N GLU A 173 10.30 19.56 -3.09
CA GLU A 173 9.76 20.89 -2.82
C GLU A 173 9.25 21.57 -4.10
N GLN A 174 9.96 21.42 -5.22
CA GLN A 174 9.52 21.90 -6.53
C GLN A 174 8.23 21.22 -7.01
N MET A 175 8.01 19.94 -6.67
CA MET A 175 6.76 19.22 -6.97
C MET A 175 5.60 19.68 -6.08
N ILE A 176 5.87 20.12 -4.85
CA ILE A 176 4.85 20.54 -3.89
C ILE A 176 4.41 22.00 -4.11
N LEU A 177 5.35 22.88 -4.51
CA LEU A 177 5.14 24.32 -4.69
C LEU A 177 3.95 24.74 -5.58
N PRO A 178 3.58 24.05 -6.67
CA PRO A 178 2.45 24.46 -7.49
C PRO A 178 1.04 24.11 -6.93
N GLU A 179 0.91 23.35 -5.83
CA GLU A 179 -0.40 22.77 -5.42
C GLU A 179 -1.03 23.25 -4.09
N LEU A 180 -0.50 24.28 -3.41
CA LEU A 180 -0.91 24.56 -2.02
C LEU A 180 -1.74 25.83 -1.80
N PRO A 181 -3.07 25.71 -1.85
CA PRO A 181 -3.93 26.28 -0.82
C PRO A 181 -4.78 25.17 -0.16
N GLY A 182 -4.55 24.89 1.13
CA GLY A 182 -5.51 24.18 1.99
C GLY A 182 -5.06 22.91 2.72
N LEU A 183 -3.79 22.48 2.64
CA LEU A 183 -3.27 21.35 3.43
C LEU A 183 -2.74 21.84 4.80
N GLY A 184 -3.27 21.29 5.89
CA GLY A 184 -2.73 21.52 7.24
C GLY A 184 -1.36 20.88 7.46
N THR A 185 -0.60 21.35 8.45
CA THR A 185 0.81 20.99 8.72
C THR A 185 1.11 19.49 8.87
N ARG A 186 0.12 18.65 9.23
CA ARG A 186 0.28 17.19 9.32
C ARG A 186 0.13 16.50 7.96
N GLY A 187 -0.81 16.97 7.12
CA GLY A 187 -1.02 16.45 5.76
C GLY A 187 0.17 16.78 4.84
N THR A 188 0.74 17.98 4.98
CA THR A 188 1.96 18.37 4.26
C THR A 188 3.15 17.48 4.63
N ARG A 189 3.25 17.03 5.88
CA ARG A 189 4.34 16.13 6.32
C ARG A 189 4.22 14.72 5.76
N LEU A 190 3.04 14.10 5.81
CA LEU A 190 2.82 12.77 5.25
C LEU A 190 2.98 12.76 3.73
N ARG A 191 2.46 13.79 3.04
CA ARG A 191 2.62 13.93 1.59
C ARG A 191 4.07 14.17 1.19
N ARG A 192 4.80 15.01 1.94
CA ARG A 192 6.23 15.21 1.73
C ARG A 192 7.01 13.90 1.89
N ARG A 193 6.68 13.09 2.91
CA ARG A 193 7.30 11.78 3.10
C ARG A 193 7.05 10.83 1.93
N ALA A 194 5.80 10.67 1.50
CA ALA A 194 5.48 9.79 0.37
C ALA A 194 6.20 10.23 -0.93
N LEU A 195 6.25 11.55 -1.19
CA LEU A 195 6.98 12.09 -2.34
C LEU A 195 8.49 11.91 -2.23
N LEU A 196 9.06 11.98 -1.02
CA LEU A 196 10.48 11.66 -0.81
C LEU A 196 10.74 10.18 -1.11
N GLU A 197 9.92 9.27 -0.61
CA GLU A 197 10.04 7.83 -0.87
C GLU A 197 9.95 7.53 -2.38
N ASP A 198 8.96 8.11 -3.07
CA ASP A 198 8.83 7.99 -4.53
C ASP A 198 10.03 8.57 -5.28
N GLU A 199 10.50 9.74 -4.88
CA GLU A 199 11.60 10.42 -5.56
C GLU A 199 12.93 9.72 -5.36
N ILE A 200 13.15 9.13 -4.18
CA ILE A 200 14.33 8.27 -3.91
C ILE A 200 14.28 7.04 -4.81
N CYS A 201 13.15 6.35 -4.89
CA CYS A 201 13.00 5.20 -5.78
C CYS A 201 13.23 5.58 -7.24
N ARG A 202 12.70 6.73 -7.67
CA ARG A 202 12.81 7.22 -9.06
C ARG A 202 14.21 7.69 -9.43
N GLN A 203 14.88 8.48 -8.58
CA GLN A 203 16.20 9.05 -8.91
C GLN A 203 17.33 8.01 -8.84
N PHE A 204 17.16 6.96 -8.02
CA PHE A 204 18.23 6.01 -7.73
C PHE A 204 17.95 4.58 -8.19
N ASP A 205 16.86 4.39 -8.94
CA ASP A 205 16.39 3.09 -9.43
C ASP A 205 16.21 2.05 -8.30
N LEU A 206 15.70 2.49 -7.15
CA LEU A 206 15.37 1.58 -6.07
C LEU A 206 14.03 0.88 -6.40
N VAL A 207 14.06 -0.44 -6.49
CA VAL A 207 12.87 -1.22 -6.80
C VAL A 207 11.95 -1.24 -5.57
N ARG A 208 10.70 -0.79 -5.74
CA ARG A 208 9.65 -1.04 -4.76
C ARG A 208 9.28 -2.51 -4.77
N LEU A 209 9.49 -3.18 -3.65
CA LEU A 209 9.16 -4.59 -3.47
C LEU A 209 7.65 -4.79 -3.61
N SER A 210 6.85 -3.85 -3.12
CA SER A 210 5.39 -3.82 -3.35
C SER A 210 5.01 -3.89 -4.84
N ASP A 211 5.83 -3.34 -5.73
CA ASP A 211 5.49 -3.16 -7.15
C ASP A 211 6.11 -4.24 -8.05
N SER A 212 7.31 -4.74 -7.69
CA SER A 212 7.98 -5.85 -8.40
C SER A 212 7.23 -7.17 -8.23
N LEU A 213 6.73 -7.41 -7.03
CA LEU A 213 6.12 -8.69 -6.65
C LEU A 213 4.67 -8.84 -7.10
N ALA A 214 4.00 -7.72 -7.40
CA ALA A 214 2.71 -7.73 -8.10
C ALA A 214 2.83 -8.20 -9.57
N LYS A 215 4.04 -8.13 -10.15
CA LYS A 215 4.32 -8.58 -11.52
C LYS A 215 4.80 -10.03 -11.59
N SER A 216 5.54 -10.53 -10.60
CA SER A 216 6.01 -11.93 -10.58
C SER A 216 4.86 -12.94 -10.42
N GLY A 217 3.78 -12.56 -9.71
CA GLY A 217 2.57 -13.37 -9.58
C GLY A 217 1.73 -13.55 -10.86
N ARG A 218 2.09 -12.91 -11.99
CA ARG A 218 1.41 -13.11 -13.29
C ARG A 218 2.17 -14.01 -14.27
N VAL A 219 3.39 -14.47 -13.95
CA VAL A 219 4.23 -15.19 -14.91
C VAL A 219 4.09 -16.72 -14.84
N THR A 220 3.44 -17.27 -13.82
CA THR A 220 3.20 -18.73 -13.73
C THR A 220 1.77 -19.11 -14.10
N ARG A 221 1.41 -18.97 -15.38
CA ARG A 221 0.31 -19.71 -16.01
C ARG A 221 0.43 -19.67 -17.54
N GLN A 222 1.46 -20.34 -18.04
CA GLN A 222 1.50 -20.86 -19.40
C GLN A 222 2.48 -22.02 -19.43
N ASP A 223 1.95 -23.21 -19.18
CA ASP A 223 2.30 -24.47 -19.83
C ASP A 223 1.02 -25.32 -19.91
#